data_AF-A0A538EKX4-F1
#
_entry.id   AF-A0A538EKX4-F1
#
_cell.length_a   1.000
_cell.length_b   1.000
_cell.length_c   1.000
_cell.angle_alpha   90.00
_cell.angle_beta   90.00
_cell.angle_gamma   90.00
#
_symmetry.space_group_name_H-M   'P 1'
#
loop_
_entity.id
_entity.type
_entity.pdbx_description
1 polymer ?
#
loop_
_entity_poly.entity_id
_entity_poly.type
_entity_poly.pdbx_seq_one_letter_code
_entity_poly.pdbx_strand_id
1 'polypeptide(L)'
;MSLDKRFARQAQNEALFREVNERIATLGENAQAWSPDGTVEFLCECGEEGGCGQRVRVPLDVYERVRSQDDRFVVRPGHETLEIEHAVEWSDDYVVVDKIPAAEPYVEDDPRGAPSS
;
A
#
# COMPACT_ATOMS: atom_id res chain seq x y z
N MET A 1 21.74 -4.96 11.52
CA MET A 1 21.33 -5.19 10.12
C MET A 1 21.72 -3.95 9.31
N SER A 2 22.23 -4.04 8.08
CA SER A 2 22.43 -2.81 7.27
C SER A 2 21.07 -2.28 6.80
N LEU A 3 20.99 -0.98 6.54
CA LEU A 3 19.78 -0.30 6.08
C LEU A 3 19.20 -0.96 4.82
N ASP A 4 20.05 -1.30 3.84
CA ASP A 4 19.65 -1.98 2.61
C ASP A 4 18.93 -3.32 2.84
N LYS A 5 19.35 -4.09 3.85
CA LYS A 5 18.70 -5.38 4.18
C LYS A 5 17.34 -5.20 4.83
N ARG A 6 17.17 -4.13 5.62
CA ARG A 6 15.88 -3.77 6.21
C ARG A 6 14.92 -3.30 5.12
N PHE A 7 15.39 -2.46 4.20
CA PHE A 7 14.59 -1.91 3.11
C PHE A 7 14.14 -2.98 2.13
N ALA A 8 15.04 -3.88 1.71
CA ALA A 8 14.68 -5.01 0.87
C ALA A 8 13.67 -5.95 1.55
N ARG A 9 13.77 -6.15 2.87
CA ARG A 9 12.80 -6.96 3.62
C ARG A 9 11.44 -6.28 3.68
N GLN A 10 11.42 -4.98 3.94
CA GLN A 10 10.19 -4.21 4.00
C GLN A 10 9.49 -4.24 2.64
N ALA A 11 10.18 -3.89 1.56
CA ALA A 11 9.60 -3.89 0.21
C ALA A 11 9.01 -5.25 -0.21
N GLN A 12 9.68 -6.35 0.14
CA GLN A 12 9.15 -7.70 -0.08
C GLN A 12 7.85 -7.97 0.70
N ASN A 13 7.75 -7.47 1.94
CA ASN A 13 6.51 -7.60 2.72
C ASN A 13 5.39 -6.73 2.13
N GLU A 14 5.71 -5.52 1.66
CA GLU A 14 4.76 -4.59 1.03
C GLU A 14 4.16 -5.21 -0.24
N ALA A 15 4.98 -5.85 -1.08
CA ALA A 15 4.54 -6.57 -2.27
C ALA A 15 3.54 -7.70 -1.96
N LEU A 16 3.73 -8.42 -0.85
CA LEU A 16 2.79 -9.47 -0.42
C LEU A 16 1.42 -8.90 -0.04
N PHE A 17 1.38 -7.78 0.70
CA PHE A 17 0.11 -7.14 1.07
C PHE A 17 -0.59 -6.55 -0.15
N ARG A 18 0.17 -5.98 -1.09
CA ARG A 18 -0.33 -5.52 -2.38
C ARG A 18 -1.06 -6.64 -3.12
N GLU A 19 -0.46 -7.81 -3.28
CA GLU A 19 -1.11 -8.92 -3.99
C GLU A 19 -2.45 -9.32 -3.36
N VAL A 20 -2.53 -9.28 -2.02
CA VAL A 20 -3.79 -9.56 -1.31
C VAL A 20 -4.81 -8.44 -1.55
N ASN A 21 -4.40 -7.18 -1.49
CA ASN A 21 -5.27 -6.03 -1.71
C ASN A 21 -5.78 -5.96 -3.15
N GLU A 22 -4.99 -6.34 -4.15
CA GLU A 22 -5.43 -6.46 -5.54
C GLU A 22 -6.60 -7.44 -5.70
N ARG A 23 -6.55 -8.58 -5.00
CA ARG A 23 -7.65 -9.54 -4.97
C ARG A 23 -8.87 -8.97 -4.26
N ILE A 24 -8.67 -8.22 -3.18
CA ILE A 24 -9.75 -7.52 -2.46
C ILE A 24 -10.39 -6.47 -3.36
N ALA A 25 -9.61 -5.66 -4.09
CA ALA A 25 -10.10 -4.63 -5.01
C ALA A 25 -10.97 -5.26 -6.10
N THR A 26 -10.49 -6.33 -6.75
CA THR A 26 -11.24 -7.07 -7.78
C THR A 26 -12.59 -7.59 -7.25
N LEU A 27 -12.62 -8.09 -6.00
CA LEU A 27 -13.87 -8.52 -5.36
C LEU A 27 -14.76 -7.33 -4.99
N GLY A 28 -14.16 -6.22 -4.56
CA GLY A 28 -14.80 -4.96 -4.22
C GLY A 28 -15.49 -4.29 -5.40
N GLU A 29 -14.90 -4.32 -6.59
CA GLU A 29 -15.52 -3.83 -7.84
C GLU A 29 -16.86 -4.52 -8.10
N ASN A 30 -16.90 -5.84 -7.94
CA ASN A 30 -18.12 -6.63 -8.10
C ASN A 30 -19.14 -6.40 -6.98
N ALA A 31 -18.67 -5.98 -5.80
CA ALA A 31 -19.48 -5.74 -4.62
C ALA A 31 -19.82 -4.24 -4.40
N GLN A 32 -19.37 -3.33 -5.27
CA GLN A 32 -19.51 -1.87 -5.08
C GLN A 32 -20.98 -1.43 -4.99
N ALA A 33 -21.90 -2.22 -5.55
CA ALA A 33 -23.35 -2.05 -5.39
C ALA A 33 -23.87 -2.22 -3.94
N TRP A 34 -23.04 -2.72 -3.02
CA TRP A 34 -23.41 -3.12 -1.65
C TRP A 34 -22.81 -2.22 -0.57
N SER A 35 -21.89 -1.32 -0.91
CA SER A 35 -21.26 -0.35 0.02
C SER A 35 -21.80 1.06 -0.27
N PRO A 36 -22.58 1.68 0.63
CA PRO A 36 -23.24 2.97 0.37
C PRO A 36 -22.28 4.13 0.08
N ASP A 37 -21.05 4.04 0.58
CA ASP A 37 -19.99 5.04 0.49
C ASP A 37 -18.84 4.62 -0.45
N GLY A 38 -18.93 3.44 -1.09
CA GLY A 38 -17.91 2.95 -2.02
C GLY A 38 -16.59 2.51 -1.38
N THR A 39 -16.56 2.41 -0.05
CA THR A 39 -15.39 2.05 0.75
C THR A 39 -15.20 0.54 0.83
N VAL A 40 -13.94 0.09 0.79
CA VAL A 40 -13.51 -1.30 0.90
C VAL A 40 -12.50 -1.43 2.05
N GLU A 41 -12.54 -2.56 2.77
CA GLU A 41 -11.53 -2.86 3.79
C GLU A 41 -10.31 -3.54 3.16
N PHE A 42 -9.22 -2.80 3.03
CA PHE A 42 -7.92 -3.32 2.60
C PHE A 42 -7.04 -3.68 3.80
N LEU A 43 -6.01 -4.48 3.57
CA LEU A 43 -4.94 -4.68 4.54
C LEU A 43 -3.95 -3.51 4.51
N CYS A 44 -3.43 -3.14 5.66
CA CYS A 44 -2.34 -2.16 5.78
C CYS A 44 -1.08 -2.69 5.10
N GLU A 45 -0.49 -1.88 4.23
CA GLU A 45 0.63 -2.26 3.38
C GLU A 45 2.00 -1.84 3.92
N CYS A 46 2.13 -1.47 5.20
CA CYS A 46 3.35 -0.87 5.78
C CYS A 46 4.61 -1.76 5.80
N GLY A 47 4.54 -3.02 5.35
CA GLY A 47 5.68 -3.93 5.27
C GLY A 47 6.32 -4.33 6.61
N GLU A 48 5.65 -4.05 7.74
CA GLU A 48 6.16 -4.26 9.10
C GLU A 48 6.61 -5.71 9.35
N GLU A 49 7.76 -5.88 10.03
CA GLU A 49 8.35 -7.19 10.31
C GLU A 49 7.40 -8.05 11.16
N GLY A 50 7.06 -9.25 10.67
CA GLY A 50 6.12 -10.16 11.33
C GLY A 50 4.66 -10.03 10.87
N GLY A 51 4.37 -9.05 10.01
CA GLY A 51 3.07 -8.83 9.38
C GLY A 51 2.15 -7.96 10.22
N CYS A 52 1.70 -6.84 9.64
CA CYS A 52 0.80 -5.89 10.32
C CYS A 52 -0.60 -6.49 10.57
N GLY A 53 -1.19 -7.12 9.55
CA GLY A 53 -2.52 -7.75 9.61
C GLY A 53 -3.70 -6.81 9.90
N GLN A 54 -3.45 -5.51 10.09
CA GLN A 54 -4.49 -4.50 10.31
C GLN A 54 -5.23 -4.20 9.01
N ARG A 55 -6.48 -3.74 9.15
CA ARG A 55 -7.30 -3.27 8.03
C ARG A 55 -7.44 -1.76 8.03
N VAL A 56 -7.54 -1.18 6.85
CA VAL A 56 -7.82 0.23 6.59
C VAL A 56 -9.03 0.36 5.68
N ARG A 57 -9.84 1.38 5.91
CA ARG A 57 -11.02 1.67 5.10
C ARG A 57 -10.65 2.68 4.04
N VAL A 58 -10.65 2.26 2.78
CA VAL A 58 -10.22 3.10 1.66
C VAL A 58 -11.32 3.10 0.60
N PRO A 59 -11.75 4.27 0.11
CA PRO A 59 -12.58 4.35 -1.08
C PRO A 59 -11.91 3.61 -2.25
N LEU A 60 -12.66 2.80 -2.99
CA LEU A 60 -12.06 1.99 -4.07
C LEU A 60 -11.37 2.85 -5.13
N ASP A 61 -11.94 4.01 -5.46
CA ASP A 61 -11.35 4.97 -6.41
C ASP A 61 -10.02 5.57 -5.92
N VAL A 62 -9.89 5.79 -4.60
CA VAL A 62 -8.61 6.17 -3.99
C VAL A 62 -7.61 5.05 -4.12
N TYR A 63 -7.99 3.81 -3.78
CA TYR A 63 -7.09 2.66 -3.90
C TYR A 63 -6.61 2.48 -5.35
N GLU A 64 -7.52 2.57 -6.33
CA GLU A 64 -7.16 2.51 -7.75
C GLU A 64 -6.22 3.64 -8.19
N ARG A 65 -6.40 4.86 -7.65
CA ARG A 65 -5.47 5.97 -7.87
C ARG A 65 -4.10 5.69 -7.27
N VAL A 66 -4.03 5.17 -6.05
CA VAL A 66 -2.77 4.79 -5.39
C VAL A 66 -2.03 3.76 -6.25
N ARG A 67 -2.74 2.74 -6.73
CA ARG A 67 -2.20 1.65 -7.54
C ARG A 67 -1.88 2.02 -9.00
N SER A 68 -2.09 3.27 -9.39
CA SER A 68 -1.55 3.80 -10.65
C SER A 68 -0.04 4.04 -10.59
N GLN A 69 0.57 3.93 -9.41
CA GLN A 69 2.01 3.99 -9.19
C GLN A 69 2.47 2.81 -8.33
N ASP A 70 3.60 2.23 -8.69
CA ASP A 70 4.13 1.02 -8.03
C ASP A 70 4.90 1.30 -6.74
N ASP A 71 5.21 2.55 -6.48
CA ASP A 71 5.95 3.05 -5.31
C ASP A 71 5.03 3.58 -4.22
N ARG A 72 3.71 3.49 -4.41
CA ARG A 72 2.71 3.91 -3.44
C ARG A 72 2.01 2.78 -2.73
N PHE A 73 1.67 3.05 -1.47
CA PHE A 73 1.06 2.09 -0.56
C PHE A 73 0.03 2.75 0.34
N VAL A 74 -1.03 2.01 0.68
CA VAL A 74 -2.02 2.41 1.69
C VAL A 74 -1.68 1.80 3.05
N VAL A 75 -1.46 2.65 4.05
CA VAL A 75 -1.09 2.23 5.39
C VAL A 75 -2.05 2.78 6.44
N ARG A 76 -2.07 2.16 7.61
CA ARG A 76 -2.78 2.69 8.77
C ARG A 76 -2.07 3.95 9.27
N PRO A 77 -2.78 4.99 9.72
CA PRO A 77 -2.13 6.14 10.34
C PRO A 77 -1.20 5.73 11.50
N GLY A 78 0.05 6.21 11.46
CA GLY A 78 1.11 5.88 12.41
C GLY A 78 1.94 4.64 12.04
N HIS A 79 1.71 4.05 10.86
CA HIS A 79 2.48 2.92 10.33
C HIS A 79 3.39 3.32 9.17
N GLU A 80 3.46 4.60 8.83
CA GLU A 80 4.44 5.13 7.89
C GLU A 80 5.89 4.95 8.40
N THR A 81 6.78 4.56 7.50
CA THR A 81 8.22 4.42 7.77
C THR A 81 8.99 5.59 7.15
N LEU A 82 8.97 6.74 7.82
CA LEU A 82 9.52 8.01 7.33
C LEU A 82 11.01 7.99 6.90
N GLU A 83 11.75 6.94 7.23
CA GLU A 83 13.13 6.73 6.79
C GLU A 83 13.24 6.36 5.30
N ILE A 84 12.17 5.83 4.69
CA ILE A 84 12.17 5.32 3.31
C ILE A 84 10.97 5.72 2.46
N GLU A 85 10.00 6.38 3.06
CA GLU A 85 8.81 6.84 2.37
C GLU A 85 8.33 8.15 2.99
N HIS A 86 7.48 8.85 2.28
CA HIS A 86 6.82 10.04 2.77
C HIS A 86 5.33 9.93 2.53
N ALA A 87 4.54 10.47 3.46
CA ALA A 87 3.11 10.50 3.30
C ALA A 87 2.71 11.58 2.30
N VAL A 88 1.95 11.21 1.27
CA VAL A 88 1.44 12.10 0.22
C VAL A 88 -0.04 12.44 0.41
N GLU A 89 -0.77 11.63 1.18
CA GLU A 89 -2.18 11.86 1.53
C GLU A 89 -2.47 11.34 2.94
N TRP A 90 -3.25 12.11 3.70
CA TRP A 90 -3.63 11.79 5.07
C TRP A 90 -5.15 11.82 5.22
N SER A 91 -5.69 10.81 5.90
CA SER A 91 -7.06 10.77 6.40
C SER A 91 -7.08 10.16 7.81
N ASP A 92 -8.27 10.14 8.43
CA ASP A 92 -8.45 9.48 9.73
C ASP A 92 -8.41 7.94 9.61
N ASP A 93 -8.70 7.38 8.44
CA ASP A 93 -8.87 5.94 8.21
C ASP A 93 -7.65 5.27 7.54
N TYR A 94 -6.87 6.03 6.77
CA TYR A 94 -5.69 5.57 6.02
C TYR A 94 -4.72 6.72 5.71
N VAL A 95 -3.49 6.34 5.38
CA VAL A 95 -2.43 7.22 4.85
C VAL A 95 -1.92 6.62 3.55
N VAL A 96 -1.68 7.46 2.56
CA VAL A 96 -0.95 7.05 1.35
C VAL A 96 0.49 7.46 1.52
N VAL A 97 1.39 6.49 1.40
CA VAL A 97 2.84 6.72 1.40
C VAL A 97 3.41 6.49 0.02
N ASP A 98 4.49 7.21 -0.28
CA ASP A 98 5.23 7.18 -1.53
C ASP A 98 6.71 6.95 -1.21
N LYS A 99 7.32 5.94 -1.83
CA LYS A 99 8.73 5.62 -1.59
C LYS A 99 9.63 6.79 -1.98
N ILE A 100 10.72 6.94 -1.24
CA ILE A 100 11.78 7.86 -1.68
C ILE A 100 12.59 7.20 -2.81
N PRO A 101 13.25 7.98 -3.68
CA PRO A 101 14.03 7.41 -4.80
C PRO A 101 15.13 6.43 -4.40
N ALA A 102 15.67 6.56 -3.19
CA ALA A 102 16.66 5.61 -2.67
C ALA A 102 16.08 4.23 -2.34
N ALA A 103 14.75 4.11 -2.20
CA ALA A 103 14.03 2.90 -1.86
C ALA A 103 13.34 2.23 -3.07
N GLU A 104 13.08 2.97 -4.15
CA GLU A 104 12.48 2.47 -5.40
C GLU A 104 13.16 1.20 -5.96
N PRO A 105 14.51 1.05 -5.96
CA PRO A 105 15.14 -0.16 -6.51
C PRO A 105 14.81 -1.45 -5.76
N TYR A 106 14.18 -1.35 -4.58
CA TYR A 106 13.77 -2.50 -3.77
C TYR A 106 12.30 -2.87 -3.95
N VAL A 107 11.51 -2.03 -4.61
CA VAL A 107 10.11 -2.33 -4.93
C VAL A 107 10.09 -3.48 -5.94
N GLU A 108 9.40 -4.57 -5.60
CA GLU A 108 9.26 -5.73 -6.49
C GLU A 108 8.28 -5.43 -7.65
N ASP A 109 8.47 -6.12 -8.77
CA ASP A 109 7.76 -5.93 -10.04
C ASP A 109 6.24 -5.88 -9.84
N ASP A 110 5.63 -4.72 -10.09
CA ASP A 110 4.21 -4.50 -9.87
C ASP A 110 3.37 -5.37 -10.81
N PRO A 111 2.38 -6.14 -10.31
CA PRO A 111 1.54 -6.98 -11.16
C PRO A 111 0.76 -6.20 -12.24
N ARG A 112 0.56 -4.88 -12.05
CA ARG A 112 -0.08 -3.97 -13.01
C ARG A 112 0.92 -3.35 -14.01
N GLY A 113 2.23 -3.47 -13.78
CA GLY A 113 3.26 -2.80 -14.58
C GLY A 113 3.19 -1.27 -14.50
N ALA A 114 2.72 -0.74 -13.37
CA ALA A 114 2.64 0.69 -13.11
C ALA A 114 4.04 1.30 -12.99
N PRO A 115 4.25 2.56 -13.41
CA PRO A 115 5.53 3.22 -13.23
C PRO A 115 5.70 3.76 -11.80
N SER A 116 6.95 3.87 -11.35
CA SER A 116 7.34 4.73 -10.23
C SER A 116 7.32 6.21 -10.66
N SER A 117 7.25 7.12 -9.70
CA SER A 117 7.19 8.58 -9.90
C SER A 117 8.51 9.20 -10.37
#